data_AF-A0A9P8AV28-F1
#
_entry.id   AF-A0A9P8AV28-F1
#
_cell.length_a   1.000
_cell.length_b   1.000
_cell.length_c   1.000
_cell.angle_alpha   90.00
_cell.angle_beta   90.00
_cell.angle_gamma   90.00
#
_symmetry.space_group_name_H-M   'P 1'
#
loop_
_entity.id
_entity.type
_entity.pdbx_description
1 polymer ?
#
loop_
_entity_poly.entity_id
_entity_poly.type
_entity_poly.pdbx_seq_one_letter_code
_entity_poly.pdbx_strand_id
1 'polypeptide(L)'
;MSFFSKIWKLIRHPTGFVGRDLEGNMFFERHNPLPEARRTKRTVKYRNPDDMWLYIGGPKRLPVQWSAWLSHTRPDPPTIQELQTDLARQERVSRNAALIEARDREEHLRMSYPGAIPSQTAQPLDTRSGQSQSPSEHGETEKSASWPPSVAAREEIAKPLPTMPSQDKYEPESWTPRPRLRGQ
;
A
#
# COMPACT_ATOMS: atom_id res chain seq x y z
N MET A 1 -27.60 6.88 -47.97
CA MET A 1 -27.98 6.39 -46.62
C MET A 1 -26.85 6.64 -45.62
N SER A 2 -27.18 6.87 -44.33
CA SER A 2 -26.23 6.76 -43.19
C SER A 2 -25.18 7.86 -42.92
N PHE A 3 -25.43 9.13 -43.26
CA PHE A 3 -24.67 10.25 -42.67
C PHE A 3 -25.15 10.59 -41.25
N PHE A 4 -26.47 10.69 -41.05
CA PHE A 4 -27.07 10.95 -39.74
C PHE A 4 -26.70 9.91 -38.68
N SER A 5 -26.55 8.62 -39.04
CA SER A 5 -26.13 7.59 -38.08
C SER A 5 -24.68 7.76 -37.62
N LYS A 6 -23.79 8.28 -38.49
CA LYS A 6 -22.38 8.59 -38.14
C LYS A 6 -22.31 9.80 -37.20
N ILE A 7 -23.09 10.84 -37.48
CA ILE A 7 -23.24 12.01 -36.60
C ILE A 7 -23.80 11.58 -35.24
N TRP A 8 -24.83 10.74 -35.22
CA TRP A 8 -25.38 10.16 -33.98
C TRP A 8 -24.35 9.30 -33.24
N LYS A 9 -23.52 8.51 -33.95
CA LYS A 9 -22.44 7.73 -33.34
C LYS A 9 -21.33 8.61 -32.74
N LEU A 10 -20.94 9.72 -33.38
CA LEU A 10 -19.98 10.68 -32.82
C LEU A 10 -20.54 11.38 -31.56
N ILE A 11 -21.84 11.69 -31.55
CA ILE A 11 -22.52 12.29 -30.38
C ILE A 11 -22.68 11.26 -29.25
N ARG A 12 -22.92 9.98 -29.60
CA ARG A 12 -23.16 8.89 -28.63
C ARG A 12 -21.88 8.22 -28.11
N HIS A 13 -20.77 8.34 -28.82
CA HIS A 13 -19.44 7.86 -28.44
C HIS A 13 -18.40 8.98 -28.57
N PRO A 14 -18.19 9.79 -27.51
CA PRO A 14 -17.07 10.74 -27.47
C PRO A 14 -15.74 10.06 -27.79
N THR A 15 -15.01 10.63 -28.75
CA THR A 15 -13.71 10.11 -29.22
C THR A 15 -12.67 10.15 -28.12
N GLY A 16 -11.80 9.13 -28.09
CA GLY A 16 -10.74 9.01 -27.07
C GLY A 16 -11.22 8.46 -25.73
N PHE A 17 -12.22 7.56 -25.71
CA PHE A 17 -12.56 6.79 -24.50
C PHE A 17 -11.38 5.90 -24.09
N VAL A 18 -10.97 5.98 -22.83
CA VAL A 18 -9.82 5.23 -22.28
C VAL A 18 -10.28 4.13 -21.33
N GLY A 19 -11.25 4.43 -20.46
CA GLY A 19 -11.73 3.46 -19.48
C GLY A 19 -12.80 4.01 -18.55
N ARG A 20 -13.17 3.20 -17.57
CA ARG A 20 -14.13 3.53 -16.51
C ARG A 20 -13.58 3.13 -15.15
N ASP A 21 -14.04 3.80 -14.10
CA ASP A 21 -13.83 3.34 -12.72
C ASP A 21 -14.92 2.36 -12.27
N LEU A 22 -14.88 2.01 -10.98
CA LEU A 22 -15.84 1.12 -10.32
C LEU A 22 -17.19 1.79 -10.05
N GLU A 23 -17.26 3.12 -9.98
CA GLU A 23 -18.49 3.88 -9.76
C GLU A 23 -19.28 4.09 -11.08
N GLY A 24 -18.60 3.98 -12.21
CA GLY A 24 -19.13 4.13 -13.56
C GLY A 24 -18.81 5.47 -14.23
N ASN A 25 -17.89 6.26 -13.67
CA ASN A 25 -17.36 7.45 -14.33
C ASN A 25 -16.51 7.03 -15.54
N MET A 26 -16.56 7.82 -16.61
CA MET A 26 -15.85 7.53 -17.86
C MET A 26 -14.68 8.49 -18.06
N PHE A 27 -13.54 7.97 -18.48
CA PHE A 27 -12.31 8.74 -18.65
C PHE A 27 -11.91 8.80 -20.13
N PHE A 28 -11.48 10.00 -20.54
CA PHE A 28 -11.20 10.32 -21.94
C PHE A 28 -9.84 11.02 -22.08
N GLU A 29 -9.09 10.65 -23.11
CA GLU A 29 -7.85 11.31 -23.52
C GLU A 29 -7.98 11.77 -24.97
N ARG A 30 -7.73 13.05 -25.20
CA ARG A 30 -7.81 13.68 -26.53
C ARG A 30 -6.54 14.47 -26.82
N HIS A 31 -6.01 14.34 -28.02
CA HIS A 31 -4.93 15.19 -28.50
C HIS A 31 -5.37 16.66 -28.49
N ASN A 32 -4.45 17.58 -28.16
CA ASN A 32 -4.76 19.00 -28.25
C ASN A 32 -4.75 19.43 -29.73
N PRO A 33 -5.79 20.11 -30.24
CA PRO A 33 -5.78 20.60 -31.62
C PRO A 33 -4.79 21.75 -31.86
N LEU A 34 -4.28 22.42 -30.81
CA LEU A 34 -3.23 23.43 -30.96
C LEU A 34 -1.84 22.78 -31.05
N PRO A 35 -1.05 23.05 -32.11
CA PRO A 35 0.23 22.37 -32.34
C PRO A 35 1.32 22.71 -31.30
N GLU A 36 1.19 23.85 -30.61
CA GLU A 36 2.14 24.29 -29.58
C GLU A 36 1.98 23.51 -28.25
N ALA A 37 0.78 22.97 -28.00
CA ALA A 37 0.47 22.29 -26.75
C ALA A 37 0.74 20.77 -26.85
N ARG A 38 2.00 20.38 -26.60
CA ARG A 38 2.48 18.97 -26.64
C ARG A 38 1.75 17.99 -25.71
N ARG A 39 0.94 18.45 -24.76
CA ARG A 39 0.27 17.61 -23.74
C ARG A 39 -1.17 17.28 -24.15
N THR A 40 -1.53 16.00 -24.11
CA THR A 40 -2.91 15.52 -24.30
C THR A 40 -3.85 16.10 -23.24
N LYS A 41 -5.11 16.33 -23.60
CA LYS A 41 -6.16 16.73 -22.66
C LYS A 41 -6.84 15.48 -22.12
N ARG A 42 -6.72 15.25 -20.81
CA ARG A 42 -7.43 14.18 -20.09
C ARG A 42 -8.66 14.77 -19.38
N THR A 43 -9.80 14.12 -19.50
CA THR A 43 -11.09 14.58 -18.94
C THR A 43 -11.90 13.42 -18.41
N VAL A 44 -12.54 13.62 -17.26
CA VAL A 44 -13.56 12.72 -16.71
C VAL A 44 -14.96 13.19 -17.11
N LYS A 45 -15.85 12.25 -17.41
CA LYS A 45 -17.30 12.43 -17.47
C LYS A 45 -17.91 11.62 -16.35
N TYR A 46 -18.43 12.32 -15.34
CA TYR A 46 -19.09 11.72 -14.20
C TYR A 46 -20.35 10.97 -14.62
N ARG A 47 -20.71 9.92 -13.88
CA ARG A 47 -21.91 9.10 -14.15
C ARG A 47 -23.18 9.94 -14.02
N ASN A 48 -23.30 10.70 -12.92
CA ASN A 48 -24.31 11.73 -12.73
C ASN A 48 -23.65 13.10 -12.91
N PRO A 49 -24.34 14.12 -13.45
CA PRO A 49 -23.77 15.46 -13.57
C PRO A 49 -23.54 16.12 -12.21
N ASP A 50 -24.42 15.89 -11.24
CA ASP A 50 -24.40 16.55 -9.92
C ASP A 50 -23.21 16.10 -9.06
N ASP A 51 -22.78 14.83 -9.22
CA ASP A 51 -21.57 14.28 -8.59
C ASP A 51 -20.33 15.13 -8.88
N MET A 52 -20.27 15.87 -10.00
CA MET A 52 -19.16 16.79 -10.31
C MET A 52 -18.87 17.76 -9.16
N TRP A 53 -19.91 18.36 -8.58
CA TRP A 53 -19.77 19.30 -7.48
C TRP A 53 -19.32 18.60 -6.18
N LEU A 54 -19.73 17.34 -5.98
CA LEU A 54 -19.30 16.51 -4.86
C LEU A 54 -17.82 16.10 -4.97
N TYR A 55 -17.30 15.87 -6.18
CA TYR A 55 -15.87 15.62 -6.38
C TYR A 55 -15.01 16.88 -6.26
N ILE A 56 -15.51 18.05 -6.69
CA ILE A 56 -14.78 19.33 -6.59
C ILE A 56 -14.80 19.87 -5.16
N GLY A 57 -15.94 19.81 -4.46
CA GLY A 57 -16.09 20.30 -3.09
C GLY A 57 -15.43 19.42 -2.02
N GLY A 58 -14.94 18.24 -2.39
CA GLY A 58 -14.26 17.30 -1.50
C GLY A 58 -15.07 16.24 -0.74
N PRO A 59 -16.44 16.23 -0.63
CA PRO A 59 -17.14 15.14 0.07
C PRO A 59 -17.07 13.81 -0.67
N LYS A 60 -16.86 13.81 -2.00
CA LYS A 60 -16.58 12.62 -2.79
C LYS A 60 -15.17 12.74 -3.40
N ARG A 61 -14.47 11.62 -3.60
CA ARG A 61 -13.13 11.61 -4.21
C ARG A 61 -13.05 10.54 -5.29
N LEU A 62 -12.43 10.88 -6.42
CA LEU A 62 -12.10 9.90 -7.46
C LEU A 62 -11.02 8.94 -6.95
N PRO A 63 -10.94 7.70 -7.48
CA PRO A 63 -9.85 6.79 -7.17
C PRO A 63 -8.48 7.42 -7.46
N VAL A 64 -7.52 7.22 -6.56
CA VAL A 64 -6.21 7.90 -6.57
C VAL A 64 -5.43 7.61 -7.85
N GLN A 65 -5.60 6.41 -8.42
CA GLN A 65 -4.97 6.00 -9.66
C GLN A 65 -5.51 6.79 -10.87
N TRP A 66 -6.82 7.08 -10.87
CA TRP A 66 -7.46 7.91 -11.91
C TRP A 66 -7.13 9.39 -11.74
N SER A 67 -7.02 9.91 -10.51
CA SER A 67 -6.59 11.29 -10.30
C SER A 67 -5.12 11.51 -10.70
N ALA A 68 -4.23 10.56 -10.40
CA ALA A 68 -2.83 10.57 -10.85
C ALA A 68 -2.69 10.44 -12.38
N TRP A 69 -3.62 9.75 -13.06
CA TRP A 69 -3.68 9.72 -14.52
C TRP A 69 -4.20 11.04 -15.09
N LEU A 70 -5.25 11.64 -14.50
CA LEU A 70 -5.79 12.96 -14.90
C LEU A 70 -4.78 14.10 -14.71
N SER A 71 -3.93 14.04 -13.69
CA SER A 71 -2.83 15.00 -13.47
C SER A 71 -1.62 14.79 -14.39
N HIS A 72 -1.64 13.75 -15.24
CA HIS A 72 -0.50 13.21 -16.01
C HIS A 72 0.73 12.87 -15.17
N THR A 73 0.56 12.60 -13.87
CA THR A 73 1.62 12.03 -13.03
C THR A 73 1.89 10.57 -13.44
N ARG A 74 0.85 9.87 -13.91
CA ARG A 74 0.93 8.52 -14.48
C ARG A 74 0.71 8.56 -16.00
N PRO A 75 1.54 7.90 -16.82
CA PRO A 75 1.32 7.82 -18.27
C PRO A 75 0.10 6.96 -18.60
N ASP A 76 0.09 5.71 -18.15
CA ASP A 76 -0.92 4.70 -18.51
C ASP A 76 -2.17 4.79 -17.62
N PRO A 77 -3.37 4.49 -18.15
CA PRO A 77 -4.58 4.43 -17.35
C PRO A 77 -4.54 3.23 -16.37
N PRO A 78 -5.21 3.33 -15.21
CA PRO A 78 -5.35 2.20 -14.29
C PRO A 78 -6.29 1.12 -14.83
N THR A 79 -6.07 -0.12 -14.40
CA THR A 79 -6.94 -1.25 -14.76
C THR A 79 -8.03 -1.47 -13.72
N ILE A 80 -9.15 -2.10 -14.09
CA ILE A 80 -10.25 -2.40 -13.16
C ILE A 80 -9.77 -3.31 -12.02
N GLN A 81 -8.91 -4.29 -12.31
CA GLN A 81 -8.33 -5.17 -11.29
C GLN A 81 -7.47 -4.40 -10.28
N GLU A 82 -6.69 -3.42 -10.73
CA GLU A 82 -5.88 -2.56 -9.87
C GLU A 82 -6.74 -1.72 -8.91
N LEU A 83 -7.89 -1.21 -9.38
CA LEU A 83 -8.84 -0.49 -8.52
C LEU A 83 -9.47 -1.42 -7.46
N GLN A 84 -9.78 -2.67 -7.83
CA GLN A 84 -10.33 -3.67 -6.91
C GLN A 84 -9.30 -4.12 -5.86
N THR A 85 -8.04 -4.32 -6.25
CA THR A 85 -6.98 -4.69 -5.29
C THR A 85 -6.65 -3.55 -4.34
N ASP A 86 -6.72 -2.29 -4.80
CA ASP A 86 -6.53 -1.13 -3.93
C ASP A 86 -7.69 -0.95 -2.94
N LEU A 87 -8.95 -1.16 -3.34
CA LEU A 87 -10.07 -1.18 -2.38
C LEU A 87 -9.87 -2.26 -1.30
N ALA A 88 -9.55 -3.49 -1.70
CA ALA A 88 -9.28 -4.58 -0.76
C ALA A 88 -8.06 -4.29 0.14
N ARG A 89 -7.07 -3.52 -0.33
CA ARG A 89 -5.96 -3.01 0.48
C ARG A 89 -6.44 -1.95 1.48
N GLN A 90 -7.25 -0.98 1.05
CA GLN A 90 -7.80 0.06 1.92
C GLN A 90 -8.64 -0.54 3.06
N GLU A 91 -9.48 -1.55 2.78
CA GLU A 91 -10.27 -2.29 3.78
C GLU A 91 -9.41 -3.05 4.81
N ARG A 92 -8.28 -3.62 4.38
CA ARG A 92 -7.33 -4.27 5.30
C ARG A 92 -6.63 -3.24 6.19
N VAL A 93 -6.21 -2.10 5.60
CA VAL A 93 -5.56 -1.02 6.34
C VAL A 93 -6.52 -0.39 7.35
N SER A 94 -7.78 -0.12 6.99
CA SER A 94 -8.76 0.45 7.92
C SER A 94 -9.08 -0.50 9.08
N ARG A 95 -9.24 -1.80 8.81
CA ARG A 95 -9.40 -2.82 9.87
C ARG A 95 -8.20 -2.85 10.82
N ASN A 96 -6.98 -2.87 10.28
CA ASN A 96 -5.77 -2.91 11.10
C ASN A 96 -5.59 -1.62 11.91
N ALA A 97 -5.89 -0.46 11.33
CA ALA A 97 -5.87 0.83 12.03
C ALA A 97 -6.88 0.84 13.19
N ALA A 98 -8.10 0.34 13.00
CA ALA A 98 -9.10 0.26 14.06
C ALA A 98 -8.69 -0.67 15.22
N LEU A 99 -7.97 -1.77 14.93
CA LEU A 99 -7.42 -2.66 15.96
C LEU A 99 -6.29 -2.00 16.76
N ILE A 100 -5.41 -1.25 16.09
CA ILE A 100 -4.36 -0.47 16.74
C ILE A 100 -4.98 0.64 17.60
N GLU A 101 -5.92 1.41 17.06
CA GLU A 101 -6.60 2.49 17.80
C GLU A 101 -7.36 1.97 19.04
N ALA A 102 -7.96 0.77 18.96
CA ALA A 102 -8.57 0.13 20.12
C ALA A 102 -7.54 -0.20 21.21
N ARG A 103 -6.42 -0.81 20.82
CA ARG A 103 -5.31 -1.13 21.72
C ARG A 103 -4.69 0.13 22.33
N ASP A 104 -4.39 1.14 21.53
CA ASP A 104 -3.80 2.41 21.97
C ASP A 104 -4.72 3.12 22.97
N ARG A 105 -6.05 3.04 22.76
CA ARG A 105 -7.06 3.55 23.70
C ARG A 105 -7.07 2.78 25.02
N GLU A 106 -6.94 1.46 25.00
CA GLU A 106 -6.82 0.64 26.22
C GLU A 106 -5.52 0.91 26.98
N GLU A 107 -4.39 1.02 26.27
CA GLU A 107 -3.09 1.36 26.88
C GLU A 107 -3.10 2.78 27.46
N HIS A 108 -3.68 3.76 26.76
CA HIS A 108 -3.86 5.12 27.26
C HIS A 108 -4.76 5.17 28.52
N LEU A 109 -5.86 4.40 28.55
CA LEU A 109 -6.71 4.29 29.74
C LEU A 109 -5.96 3.67 30.94
N ARG A 110 -5.16 2.62 30.72
CA ARG A 110 -4.29 2.04 31.75
C ARG A 110 -3.24 3.02 32.28
N MET A 111 -2.60 3.79 31.41
CA MET A 111 -1.60 4.79 31.80
C MET A 111 -2.24 6.00 32.51
N SER A 112 -3.48 6.36 32.16
CA SER A 112 -4.22 7.47 32.78
C SER A 112 -4.74 7.17 34.19
N TYR A 113 -4.67 5.91 34.65
CA TYR A 113 -5.02 5.48 36.01
C TYR A 113 -3.76 5.15 36.85
N PRO A 114 -3.13 6.15 37.51
CA PRO A 114 -2.00 5.92 38.43
C PRO A 114 -2.49 5.24 39.71
N GLY A 115 -2.51 3.91 39.72
CA GLY A 115 -2.86 3.12 40.92
C GLY A 115 -3.04 1.61 40.70
N ALA A 116 -3.35 1.17 39.48
CA ALA A 116 -3.54 -0.26 39.19
C ALA A 116 -2.21 -0.92 38.79
N ILE A 117 -1.38 -1.31 39.77
CA ILE A 117 -0.27 -2.23 39.55
C ILE A 117 -0.85 -3.64 39.34
N PRO A 118 -0.73 -4.26 38.16
CA PRO A 118 -1.05 -5.68 38.02
C PRO A 118 0.07 -6.49 38.67
N SER A 119 -0.15 -6.99 39.88
CA SER A 119 0.74 -7.96 40.51
C SER A 119 0.79 -9.23 39.67
N GLN A 120 1.77 -9.31 38.76
CA GLN A 120 2.10 -10.55 38.07
C GLN A 120 2.65 -11.53 39.11
N THR A 121 1.80 -12.46 39.54
CA THR A 121 2.17 -13.52 40.48
C THR A 121 3.26 -14.37 39.83
N ALA A 122 4.44 -14.37 40.43
CA ALA A 122 5.56 -15.17 39.95
C ALA A 122 5.21 -16.66 40.02
N GLN A 123 5.13 -17.33 38.87
CA GLN A 123 5.14 -18.78 38.77
C GLN A 123 6.58 -19.27 38.99
N PRO A 124 6.85 -20.16 39.96
CA PRO A 124 8.21 -20.65 40.21
C PRO A 124 8.67 -21.60 39.11
N LEU A 125 9.97 -21.53 38.79
CA LEU A 125 10.64 -22.33 37.78
C LEU A 125 11.01 -23.72 38.34
N ASP A 126 10.17 -24.71 38.14
CA ASP A 126 10.50 -26.09 38.51
C ASP A 126 11.52 -26.70 37.54
N THR A 127 12.76 -26.83 38.01
CA THR A 127 13.84 -27.51 37.31
C THR A 127 13.90 -28.97 37.75
N ARG A 128 13.60 -29.92 36.84
CA ARG A 128 13.88 -31.34 37.09
C ARG A 128 14.35 -32.08 35.85
N SER A 129 15.65 -32.34 35.79
CA SER A 129 16.31 -33.18 34.78
C SER A 129 15.94 -34.66 34.93
N GLY A 130 15.80 -35.40 33.82
CA GLY A 130 15.53 -36.84 33.87
C GLY A 130 15.39 -37.58 32.53
N GLN A 131 16.54 -37.92 31.92
CA GLN A 131 16.80 -39.05 31.00
C GLN A 131 15.86 -39.41 29.82
N SER A 132 16.46 -39.29 28.62
CA SER A 132 16.52 -40.27 27.52
C SER A 132 15.54 -41.47 27.47
N GLN A 133 14.84 -41.63 26.34
CA GLN A 133 15.08 -42.71 25.34
C GLN A 133 14.19 -42.55 24.09
N SER A 134 14.76 -42.78 22.90
CA SER A 134 13.99 -43.06 21.67
C SER A 134 13.59 -44.55 21.64
N PRO A 135 12.60 -44.94 20.82
CA PRO A 135 12.94 -45.42 19.48
C PRO A 135 12.06 -44.87 18.35
N SER A 136 12.61 -44.91 17.14
CA SER A 136 11.93 -44.60 15.87
C SER A 136 11.17 -45.82 15.33
N GLU A 137 10.08 -45.61 14.58
CA GLU A 137 9.66 -46.52 13.51
C GLU A 137 8.86 -45.78 12.42
N HIS A 138 8.68 -46.40 11.24
CA HIS A 138 8.63 -45.72 9.94
C HIS A 138 7.25 -45.64 9.24
N GLY A 139 7.14 -44.75 8.24
CA GLY A 139 6.08 -44.67 7.20
C GLY A 139 5.42 -43.28 7.13
N GLU A 140 5.80 -42.34 6.24
CA GLU A 140 5.48 -42.29 4.80
C GLU A 140 3.96 -42.45 4.51
N THR A 141 3.22 -41.55 3.85
CA THR A 141 3.46 -40.27 3.12
C THR A 141 2.14 -39.42 3.09
N GLU A 142 2.03 -38.15 2.63
CA GLU A 142 2.97 -37.22 1.97
C GLU A 142 2.73 -35.72 2.32
N LYS A 143 3.80 -34.92 2.20
CA LYS A 143 3.94 -33.49 1.82
C LYS A 143 2.78 -32.48 2.00
N SER A 144 2.93 -31.69 3.08
CA SER A 144 2.67 -30.24 3.05
C SER A 144 3.92 -29.49 2.57
N ALA A 145 3.76 -28.41 1.80
CA ALA A 145 4.87 -27.63 1.25
C ALA A 145 5.34 -26.51 2.20
N SER A 146 6.15 -26.87 3.20
CA SER A 146 6.95 -25.91 3.98
C SER A 146 8.31 -25.65 3.33
N TRP A 147 8.95 -24.55 3.71
CA TRP A 147 10.21 -24.05 3.14
C TRP A 147 11.38 -25.05 3.31
N PRO A 148 12.41 -25.03 2.43
CA PRO A 148 13.50 -25.99 2.49
C PRO A 148 14.35 -25.83 3.77
N PRO A 149 14.66 -26.93 4.50
CA PRO A 149 15.51 -26.87 5.68
C PRO A 149 16.98 -26.70 5.28
N SER A 150 17.62 -25.69 5.87
CA SER A 150 19.07 -25.53 5.85
C SER A 150 19.72 -26.54 6.80
N VAL A 151 20.43 -27.56 6.28
CA VAL A 151 21.84 -27.86 6.63
C VAL A 151 22.41 -29.04 5.82
N ALA A 152 23.48 -28.79 5.06
CA ALA A 152 24.55 -29.75 4.77
C ALA A 152 25.80 -28.96 4.29
N ALA A 153 27.00 -29.54 4.47
CA ALA A 153 28.30 -28.96 4.11
C ALA A 153 28.70 -27.67 4.87
N ARG A 154 29.21 -27.86 6.09
CA ARG A 154 30.04 -26.90 6.82
C ARG A 154 31.50 -27.11 6.40
N GLU A 155 32.00 -26.33 5.44
CA GLU A 155 33.44 -26.12 5.25
C GLU A 155 33.86 -24.80 5.89
N GLU A 156 35.01 -24.82 6.54
CA GLU A 156 35.44 -23.75 7.44
C GLU A 156 36.14 -22.62 6.70
N ILE A 157 35.46 -21.48 6.58
CA ILE A 157 36.15 -20.18 6.43
C ILE A 157 35.61 -19.25 7.52
N ALA A 158 36.25 -19.31 8.68
CA ALA A 158 35.96 -18.44 9.82
C ALA A 158 36.38 -16.98 9.53
N LYS A 159 35.55 -16.27 8.76
CA LYS A 159 35.58 -14.81 8.74
C LYS A 159 35.01 -14.35 10.09
N PRO A 160 35.76 -13.60 10.93
CA PRO A 160 35.19 -13.06 12.16
C PRO A 160 33.99 -12.17 11.82
N LEU A 161 32.95 -12.22 12.65
CA LEU A 161 31.85 -11.26 12.52
C LEU A 161 32.41 -9.85 12.60
N PRO A 162 31.90 -8.88 11.82
CA PRO A 162 32.34 -7.50 11.92
C PRO A 162 32.02 -6.97 13.33
N THR A 163 33.07 -6.76 14.13
CA THR A 163 32.96 -6.05 15.40
C THR A 163 32.47 -4.64 15.11
N MET A 164 31.20 -4.37 15.42
CA MET A 164 30.66 -3.01 15.44
C MET A 164 31.53 -2.19 16.40
N PRO A 165 32.05 -1.01 16.01
CA PRO A 165 32.79 -0.17 16.93
C PRO A 165 31.89 0.16 18.13
N SER A 166 32.46 -0.03 19.32
CA SER A 166 31.79 0.23 20.59
C SER A 166 31.34 1.69 20.72
N GLN A 167 30.34 1.92 21.56
CA GLN A 167 29.61 3.18 21.73
C GLN A 167 30.50 4.40 22.05
N ASP A 168 30.98 5.09 21.02
CA ASP A 168 31.48 6.46 21.13
C ASP A 168 30.55 7.41 20.36
N LYS A 169 29.68 8.08 21.12
CA LYS A 169 28.82 9.22 20.74
C LYS A 169 28.35 9.30 19.28
N TYR A 170 27.32 8.52 18.94
CA TYR A 170 26.48 8.84 17.77
C TYR A 170 25.51 9.98 18.12
N GLU A 171 25.94 11.23 17.89
CA GLU A 171 25.07 12.40 17.90
C GLU A 171 24.67 12.72 16.44
N PRO A 172 23.38 12.66 16.06
CA PRO A 172 22.96 12.98 14.70
C PRO A 172 23.12 14.48 14.43
N GLU A 173 23.78 14.83 13.32
CA GLU A 173 23.93 16.23 12.92
C GLU A 173 22.56 16.93 12.77
N SER A 174 22.47 18.17 13.23
CA SER A 174 21.26 18.97 13.08
C SER A 174 21.01 19.29 11.60
N TRP A 175 19.77 19.05 11.14
CA TRP A 175 19.38 19.23 9.75
C TRP A 175 19.55 20.70 9.33
N THR A 176 20.54 20.96 8.48
CA THR A 176 20.80 22.29 7.91
C THR A 176 20.39 22.34 6.43
N PRO A 177 19.24 22.98 6.09
CA PRO A 177 18.78 23.04 4.71
C PRO A 177 19.73 23.93 3.88
N ARG A 178 20.39 23.36 2.86
CA ARG A 178 21.26 24.11 1.95
C ARG A 178 20.41 24.98 0.99
N PRO A 179 20.48 26.31 1.05
CA PRO A 179 19.77 27.15 0.09
C PRO A 179 20.38 27.00 -1.31
N ARG A 180 19.56 26.57 -2.28
CA ARG A 180 19.98 26.54 -3.69
C ARG A 180 19.87 27.95 -4.28
N LEU A 181 21.01 28.62 -4.41
CA LEU A 181 21.12 29.82 -5.25
C LEU A 181 20.83 29.42 -6.72
N ARG A 182 19.85 30.11 -7.33
CA ARG A 182 19.46 29.91 -8.73
C ARG A 182 20.01 31.08 -9.55
N GLY A 183 20.96 30.79 -10.45
CA GLY A 183 21.46 31.74 -11.44
C GLY A 183 22.95 32.02 -11.30
N GLN A 184 23.75 31.21 -12.00
CA GLN A 184 24.90 31.64 -12.81
C GLN A 184 24.81 30.86 -14.13
#